data_AF-A0A9D1W7W0-F1
#
_entry.id   AF-A0A9D1W7W0-F1
#
_cell.length_a   1.000
_cell.length_b   1.000
_cell.length_c   1.000
_cell.angle_alpha   90.00
_cell.angle_beta   90.00
_cell.angle_gamma   90.00
#
_symmetry.space_group_name_H-M   'P 1'
#
loop_
_entity.id
_entity.type
_entity.pdbx_description
1 polymer ?
#
loop_
_entity_poly.entity_id
_entity_poly.type
_entity_poly.pdbx_seq_one_letter_code
_entity_poly.pdbx_strand_id
1 'polypeptide(L)' 'MLITKSISEKVRAKRGKEDFTKSHVAILLGVSRTTLAKIEKGNYDAPKRIYESVMNWLIEDL' A
#
# COMPACT_ATOMS: atom_id res chain seq x y z
N MET A 1 2.98 8.77 9.83
CA MET A 1 2.31 9.42 8.67
C MET A 1 1.07 8.58 8.37
N LEU A 2 -0.09 9.22 8.21
CA LEU A 2 -1.36 8.50 8.20
C LEU A 2 -1.73 7.99 6.80
N ILE A 3 -1.82 6.66 6.65
CA ILE A 3 -2.47 6.04 5.49
C ILE A 3 -3.98 6.10 5.74
N THR A 4 -4.66 7.03 5.06
CA THR A 4 -6.11 7.23 5.14
C THR A 4 -6.86 6.12 4.39
N LYS A 5 -8.19 6.09 4.56
CA LYS A 5 -9.06 5.18 3.79
C LYS A 5 -8.99 5.45 2.27
N SER A 6 -8.88 6.71 1.86
CA SER A 6 -8.78 7.07 0.45
C SER A 6 -7.47 6.58 -0.18
N ILE A 7 -6.35 6.63 0.56
CA ILE A 7 -5.09 6.04 0.11
C ILE A 7 -5.23 4.51 0.04
N SER A 8 -5.83 3.88 1.05
CA SER A 8 -5.97 2.42 1.06
C SER A 8 -6.89 1.89 -0.06
N GLU A 9 -7.91 2.65 -0.46
CA GLU A 9 -8.74 2.37 -1.63
C GLU A 9 -7.92 2.38 -2.92
N LYS A 10 -7.04 3.38 -3.11
CA LYS A 10 -6.14 3.44 -4.26
C LYS A 10 -5.18 2.25 -4.30
N VAL A 11 -4.62 1.85 -3.14
CA VAL A 11 -3.75 0.66 -3.04
C VAL A 11 -4.49 -0.61 -3.49
N ARG A 12 -5.72 -0.81 -2.99
CA ARG A 12 -6.55 -1.97 -3.38
C ARG A 12 -6.93 -1.94 -4.86
N ALA A 13 -7.26 -0.76 -5.39
CA ALA A 13 -7.62 -0.58 -6.80
C ALA A 13 -6.43 -0.88 -7.72
N LYS A 14 -5.25 -0.30 -7.47
CA LYS A 14 -4.03 -0.58 -8.25
C LYS A 14 -3.66 -2.06 -8.16
N ARG A 15 -3.67 -2.64 -6.95
CA ARG A 15 -3.41 -4.09 -6.80
C ARG A 15 -4.37 -4.94 -7.63
N GLY A 16 -5.67 -4.62 -7.61
CA GLY A 16 -6.68 -5.35 -8.37
C GLY A 16 -6.55 -5.16 -9.88
N LYS A 17 -6.20 -3.95 -10.33
CA LYS A 17 -5.97 -3.62 -11.74
C LYS A 17 -4.79 -4.41 -12.32
N GLU A 18 -3.71 -4.55 -11.55
CA GLU A 18 -2.50 -5.29 -11.95
C GLU A 18 -2.58 -6.80 -11.65
N ASP A 19 -3.72 -7.29 -11.15
CA ASP A 19 -3.94 -8.69 -10.72
C ASP A 19 -2.86 -9.23 -9.75
N PHE A 20 -2.32 -8.37 -8.89
CA PHE A 20 -1.30 -8.76 -7.93
C PHE A 20 -1.89 -9.43 -6.68
N THR A 21 -1.21 -10.50 -6.24
CA THR A 21 -1.47 -11.09 -4.92
C THR A 21 -1.00 -10.15 -3.81
N LYS A 22 -1.59 -10.28 -2.61
CA LYS A 22 -1.12 -9.55 -1.42
C LYS A 22 0.34 -9.86 -1.07
N SER A 23 0.80 -11.08 -1.33
CA SER A 23 2.21 -11.43 -1.10
C SER A 23 3.14 -10.63 -2.01
N HIS A 24 2.76 -10.51 -3.28
CA HIS A 24 3.55 -9.79 -4.28
C HIS A 24 3.67 -8.30 -3.91
N VAL A 25 2.55 -7.64 -3.62
CA VAL A 25 2.57 -6.21 -3.22
C VAL A 25 3.34 -5.98 -1.92
N ALA A 26 3.26 -6.91 -0.96
CA ALA A 26 4.04 -6.79 0.28
C ALA A 26 5.55 -6.80 0.01
N ILE A 27 6.01 -7.63 -0.94
CA ILE A 27 7.40 -7.67 -1.39
C ILE A 27 7.77 -6.37 -2.10
N LEU A 28 6.95 -5.89 -3.04
CA LEU A 28 7.19 -4.63 -3.76
C LEU A 28 7.35 -3.43 -2.82
N LEU A 29 6.51 -3.35 -1.78
CA LEU A 29 6.55 -2.27 -0.79
C LEU A 29 7.60 -2.49 0.31
N GLY A 30 8.31 -3.63 0.30
CA GLY A 30 9.29 -3.97 1.34
C GLY A 30 8.67 -4.04 2.74
N VAL A 31 7.51 -4.68 2.87
CA VAL A 31 6.77 -4.86 4.13
C VAL A 31 6.29 -6.30 4.32
N SER A 32 5.88 -6.66 5.54
CA SER A 32 5.21 -7.94 5.77
C SER A 32 3.78 -7.93 5.22
N ARG A 33 3.22 -9.13 4.94
CA ARG A 33 1.80 -9.26 4.58
C ARG A 33 0.85 -8.72 5.64
N THR A 34 1.21 -8.84 6.92
CA THR A 34 0.40 -8.29 8.02
C THR A 34 0.39 -6.77 8.01
N THR A 35 1.50 -6.13 7.66
CA THR A 35 1.58 -4.68 7.47
C THR A 35 0.81 -4.25 6.22
N LEU A 36 0.89 -4.99 5.11
CA LEU A 36 0.05 -4.72 3.93
C LEU A 36 -1.44 -4.78 4.28
N ALA A 37 -1.87 -5.73 5.11
CA ALA A 37 -3.27 -5.81 5.55
C ALA A 37 -3.69 -4.55 6.34
N LYS A 38 -2.80 -3.96 7.15
CA LYS A 38 -3.05 -2.67 7.84
C LYS A 38 -3.12 -1.52 6.83
N ILE A 39 -2.22 -1.48 5.85
CA ILE A 39 -2.21 -0.50 4.76
C ILE A 39 -3.54 -0.54 4.00
N GLU A 40 -3.97 -1.72 3.52
CA GLU A 40 -5.20 -1.88 2.75
C GLU A 40 -6.48 -1.66 3.57
N LYS A 41 -6.43 -1.87 4.89
CA LYS A 41 -7.51 -1.49 5.81
C LYS A 41 -7.64 0.02 5.94
N GLY A 42 -6.53 0.75 5.82
CA GLY A 42 -6.46 2.20 6.05
C GLY A 42 -6.56 2.57 7.53
N ASN A 43 -6.55 3.88 7.79
CA ASN A 43 -6.41 4.45 9.14
C ASN A 43 -5.21 3.87 9.90
N TYR A 44 -4.09 3.71 9.19
CA TYR A 44 -2.86 3.16 9.74
C TYR A 44 -1.83 4.28 9.87
N ASP A 45 -1.41 4.57 11.10
CA ASP A 45 -0.27 5.46 11.33
C ASP A 45 1.02 4.69 11.01
N ALA A 46 1.51 4.91 9.80
CA ALA A 46 2.64 4.20 9.23
C ALA A 46 3.95 4.96 9.51
N PRO A 47 5.06 4.24 9.76
CA PRO A 47 6.39 4.82 9.68
C PRO A 47 6.61 5.53 8.34
N LYS A 48 7.34 6.65 8.35
CA LYS A 48 7.60 7.49 7.16
C LYS A 48 8.05 6.67 5.94
N ARG A 49 9.01 5.75 6.12
CA ARG A 49 9.50 4.83 5.09
C ARG A 49 8.39 4.06 4.37
N ILE A 50 7.42 3.54 5.14
CA ILE A 50 6.32 2.74 4.59
C ILE A 50 5.33 3.64 3.84
N TYR A 51 5.02 4.80 4.42
CA TYR A 51 4.15 5.79 3.78
C TYR A 51 4.73 6.23 2.43
N GLU A 52 6.01 6.59 2.39
CA GLU A 52 6.72 6.99 1.17
C GLU A 52 6.73 5.87 0.13
N SER A 53 7.06 4.64 0.53
CA SER A 53 7.02 3.48 -0.38
C SER A 53 5.63 3.25 -0.98
N VAL A 54 4.57 3.37 -0.18
CA VAL A 54 3.18 3.27 -0.67
C VAL A 54 2.84 4.39 -1.66
N MET A 55 3.18 5.63 -1.32
CA MET A 55 2.86 6.77 -2.18
C MET A 55 3.65 6.75 -3.49
N ASN A 56 4.94 6.39 -3.45
CA ASN A 56 5.76 6.24 -4.65
C ASN A 56 5.18 5.16 -5.56
N TRP A 57 4.85 3.98 -5.01
CA TRP A 57 4.22 2.92 -5.79
C TRP A 57 2.89 3.34 -6.41
N LEU A 58 2.09 4.19 -5.74
CA LEU A 58 0.84 4.71 -6.31
C LEU A 58 1.05 5.73 -7.44
N ILE A 59 2.21 6.37 -7.51
CA ILE A 59 2.53 7.44 -8.48
C ILE A 59 3.34 6.90 -9.67
N GLU A 60 3.94 5.71 -9.58
CA GLU A 60 4.76 5.10 -10.65
C GLU A 60 4.06 4.96 -12.03
N ASP A 61 2.74 5.13 -12.13
CA ASP A 61 1.99 5.07 -13.40
C ASP A 61 1.63 6.45 -13.99
N LEU A 62 2.13 7.56 -13.40
CA LEU A 62 1.89 8.94 -13.84
C LEU A 62 2.97 9.45 -14.82
#